data_AF-A0A819QMY0-F1
#
_entry.id   AF-A0A819QMY0-F1
#
_cell.length_a   1.000
_cell.length_b   1.000
_cell.length_c   1.000
_cell.angle_alpha   90.00
_cell.angle_beta   90.00
_cell.angle_gamma   90.00
#
_symmetry.space_group_name_H-M   'P 1'
#
loop_
_entity.id
_entity.type
_entity.pdbx_description
1 polymer ?
#
loop_
_entity_poly.entity_id
_entity_poly.type
_entity_poly.pdbx_seq_one_letter_code
_entity_poly.pdbx_strand_id
1 'polypeptide(L)'
;MFSSAEPILNRSTDQVSLTVVRKSDGQSMTFVLDEKTRIHDLKHELKRRLKPRFDRGCRLIFRNKVLKGKHTLKHYGIKKGVNDQAIAMDDTKDWKSSSSSSSSDSEHDK
;
A
#
# COMPACT_ATOMS: atom_id res chain seq x y z
N MET A 1 -35.37 -4.48 -33.27
CA MET A 1 -34.37 -5.25 -32.51
C MET A 1 -33.37 -4.26 -31.95
N PHE A 2 -33.52 -3.85 -30.68
CA PHE A 2 -32.63 -2.87 -30.07
C PHE A 2 -31.32 -3.58 -29.72
N SER A 3 -30.26 -3.21 -30.43
CA SER A 3 -28.89 -3.64 -30.10
C SER A 3 -28.54 -3.02 -28.77
N SER A 4 -28.60 -3.82 -27.70
CA SER A 4 -28.25 -3.41 -26.36
C SER A 4 -26.74 -3.22 -26.30
N ALA A 5 -26.29 -2.01 -26.60
CA ALA A 5 -24.91 -1.61 -26.37
C ALA A 5 -24.65 -1.67 -24.86
N GLU A 6 -23.95 -2.70 -24.43
CA GLU A 6 -23.36 -2.76 -23.09
C GLU A 6 -22.48 -1.51 -22.92
N PRO A 7 -22.58 -0.76 -21.80
CA PRO A 7 -21.63 0.32 -21.54
C PRO A 7 -20.26 -0.32 -21.41
N ILE A 8 -19.42 -0.16 -22.43
CA ILE A 8 -18.01 -0.55 -22.42
C ILE A 8 -17.40 0.17 -21.23
N LEU A 9 -17.23 -0.56 -20.14
CA LEU A 9 -16.78 -0.04 -18.85
C LEU A 9 -15.55 0.81 -19.12
N ASN A 10 -15.71 2.11 -18.87
CA ASN A 10 -14.74 3.18 -18.97
C ASN A 10 -13.30 2.65 -18.78
N ARG A 11 -12.60 2.35 -19.88
CA ARG A 11 -11.20 1.91 -19.85
C ARG A 11 -10.38 3.09 -19.38
N SER A 12 -10.26 3.27 -18.07
CA SER A 12 -9.36 4.25 -17.46
C SER A 12 -7.96 3.95 -17.97
N THR A 13 -7.49 4.74 -18.92
CA THR A 13 -6.24 4.52 -19.65
C THR A 13 -5.00 4.61 -18.77
N ASP A 14 -5.16 5.01 -17.50
CA ASP A 14 -4.11 5.30 -16.52
C ASP A 14 -3.91 4.18 -15.48
N GLN A 15 -4.56 3.02 -15.65
CA GLN A 15 -4.38 1.89 -14.74
C GLN A 15 -2.99 1.24 -14.85
N VAL A 16 -2.40 0.95 -13.69
CA VAL A 16 -1.11 0.31 -13.49
C VAL A 16 -1.29 -0.98 -12.71
N SER A 17 -0.65 -2.06 -13.19
CA SER A 17 -0.58 -3.34 -12.48
C SER A 17 0.63 -3.32 -11.56
N LEU A 18 0.40 -3.47 -10.27
CA LEU A 18 1.39 -3.36 -9.22
C LEU A 18 1.34 -4.61 -8.34
N THR A 19 2.45 -5.32 -8.21
CA THR A 19 2.53 -6.49 -7.33
C THR A 19 3.11 -6.08 -5.99
N VAL A 20 2.44 -6.44 -4.90
CA VAL A 20 2.94 -6.24 -3.54
C VAL A 20 3.29 -7.58 -2.95
N VAL A 21 4.55 -7.75 -2.53
CA VAL A 21 5.09 -8.97 -1.94
C VAL A 21 5.30 -8.75 -0.46
N ARG A 22 4.58 -9.48 0.39
CA ARG A 22 4.72 -9.44 1.84
C ARG A 22 5.98 -10.19 2.25
N LYS A 23 6.83 -9.53 3.04
CA LYS A 23 8.13 -10.10 3.45
C LYS A 23 8.02 -11.14 4.55
N SER A 24 6.95 -11.11 5.36
CA SER A 24 6.83 -12.03 6.51
C SER A 24 6.56 -13.48 6.11
N ASP A 25 5.89 -13.71 4.98
CA ASP A 25 5.50 -15.04 4.50
C ASP A 25 5.74 -15.25 2.99
N GLY A 26 6.14 -14.21 2.26
CA GLY A 26 6.37 -14.27 0.82
C GLY A 26 5.10 -14.13 -0.04
N GLN A 27 3.93 -13.88 0.56
CA GLN A 27 2.69 -13.78 -0.22
C GLN A 27 2.68 -12.53 -1.11
N SER A 28 2.45 -12.73 -2.40
CA SER A 28 2.31 -11.66 -3.38
C SER A 28 0.87 -11.45 -3.82
N MET A 29 0.43 -10.19 -3.92
CA MET A 29 -0.87 -9.84 -4.50
C MET A 29 -0.72 -8.71 -5.51
N THR A 30 -1.40 -8.85 -6.64
CA THR A 30 -1.40 -7.84 -7.71
C THR A 30 -2.61 -6.92 -7.55
N PHE A 31 -2.37 -5.62 -7.62
CA PHE A 31 -3.37 -4.56 -7.57
C PHE A 31 -3.39 -3.84 -8.91
N VAL A 32 -4.58 -3.48 -9.36
CA VAL A 32 -4.80 -2.62 -10.53
C VAL A 32 -5.28 -1.27 -10.01
N LEU A 33 -4.40 -0.27 -10.02
CA LEU A 33 -4.63 1.06 -9.44
C LEU A 33 -4.32 2.15 -10.46
N ASP A 34 -4.71 3.40 -10.20
CA ASP A 34 -4.34 4.53 -11.06
C ASP A 34 -2.93 5.04 -10.69
N GLU A 35 -2.14 5.48 -11.66
CA GLU A 35 -0.83 6.10 -11.37
C GLU A 35 -0.91 7.32 -10.42
N LYS A 36 -2.08 7.98 -10.36
CA LYS A 36 -2.40 9.11 -9.47
C LYS A 36 -2.80 8.64 -8.06
N THR A 37 -3.04 7.35 -7.84
CA THR A 37 -3.37 6.80 -6.52
C THR A 37 -2.25 7.08 -5.53
N ARG A 38 -2.62 7.49 -4.32
CA ARG A 38 -1.67 7.75 -3.23
C ARG A 38 -1.23 6.45 -2.58
N ILE A 39 0.01 6.43 -2.09
CA ILE A 39 0.53 5.31 -1.30
C ILE A 39 -0.32 5.06 -0.05
N HIS A 40 -0.89 6.13 0.52
CA HIS A 40 -1.84 6.01 1.63
C HIS A 40 -3.01 5.08 1.30
N ASP A 41 -3.64 5.27 0.14
CA ASP A 41 -4.82 4.51 -0.26
C ASP A 41 -4.45 3.05 -0.59
N LEU A 42 -3.29 2.84 -1.22
CA LEU A 42 -2.72 1.50 -1.41
C LEU A 42 -2.51 0.78 -0.07
N LYS A 43 -2.01 1.47 0.97
CA LYS A 43 -1.86 0.87 2.30
C LYS A 43 -3.20 0.49 2.91
N HIS A 44 -4.22 1.32 2.74
CA HIS A 44 -5.58 0.99 3.19
C HIS A 44 -6.13 -0.25 2.46
N GLU A 45 -5.93 -0.35 1.15
CA GLU A 45 -6.34 -1.52 0.37
C GLU A 45 -5.59 -2.78 0.80
N LEU A 46 -4.28 -2.69 1.01
CA LEU A 46 -3.45 -3.78 1.52
C LEU A 46 -3.90 -4.25 2.90
N LYS A 47 -4.27 -3.33 3.79
CA LYS A 47 -4.82 -3.68 5.11
C LYS A 47 -6.12 -4.47 5.00
N ARG A 48 -6.98 -4.11 4.03
CA ARG A 48 -8.25 -4.81 3.80
C ARG A 48 -8.06 -6.20 3.20
N ARG A 49 -7.20 -6.32 2.19
CA ARG A 49 -7.03 -7.58 1.43
C ARG A 49 -5.98 -8.51 1.99
N LEU A 50 -4.81 -7.98 2.33
CA LEU A 50 -3.61 -8.75 2.67
C LEU A 50 -3.32 -8.81 4.17
N LYS A 51 -4.22 -8.24 5.00
CA LYS A 51 -4.19 -8.16 6.48
C LYS A 51 -2.78 -8.30 7.05
N PRO A 52 -2.04 -7.19 7.27
CA PRO A 52 -0.69 -7.24 7.83
C PRO A 52 -0.67 -7.99 9.16
N ARG A 53 0.46 -8.64 9.46
CA ARG A 53 0.66 -9.34 10.72
C ARG A 53 0.53 -8.41 11.93
N PHE A 54 0.95 -7.17 11.78
CA PHE A 54 0.75 -6.11 12.77
C PHE A 54 -0.32 -5.14 12.27
N ASP A 55 -1.40 -5.00 13.05
CA ASP A 55 -2.50 -4.05 12.78
C ASP A 55 -2.00 -2.60 12.63
N ARG A 56 -0.95 -2.27 13.39
CA ARG A 56 -0.48 -0.91 13.62
C ARG A 56 0.52 -0.38 12.58
N GLY A 57 1.05 -1.19 11.67
CA GLY A 57 1.83 -0.65 10.55
C GLY A 57 2.53 -1.65 9.64
N CYS A 58 2.65 -1.28 8.37
CA CYS A 58 3.53 -1.90 7.39
C CYS A 58 4.32 -0.82 6.63
N ARG A 59 5.57 -1.14 6.27
CA ARG A 59 6.38 -0.31 5.38
C ARG A 59 6.32 -0.87 3.97
N LEU A 60 6.01 -0.01 3.02
CA LEU A 60 6.11 -0.36 1.60
C LEU A 60 7.47 0.11 1.10
N ILE A 61 8.21 -0.78 0.44
CA ILE A 61 9.57 -0.53 -0.05
C ILE A 61 9.58 -0.81 -1.55
N PHE A 62 10.04 0.16 -2.33
CA PHE A 62 10.20 0.04 -3.78
C PHE A 62 11.56 0.57 -4.18
N ARG A 63 12.34 -0.19 -4.95
CA ARG A 63 13.70 0.21 -5.39
C ARG A 63 14.57 0.73 -4.22
N ASN A 64 14.59 -0.02 -3.12
CA ASN A 64 15.28 0.33 -1.86
C ASN A 64 14.82 1.64 -1.19
N LYS A 65 13.67 2.20 -1.59
CA LYS A 65 13.10 3.41 -0.99
C LYS A 65 11.81 3.08 -0.22
N VAL A 66 11.70 3.61 0.99
CA VAL A 66 10.48 3.51 1.78
C VAL A 66 9.43 4.47 1.21
N LEU A 67 8.28 3.93 0.83
CA LEU A 67 7.17 4.68 0.27
C LEU A 67 6.42 5.44 1.38
N LYS A 68 6.44 6.77 1.26
CA LYS A 68 5.70 7.70 2.12
C LYS A 68 4.27 7.87 1.59
N GLY A 69 3.28 7.84 2.50
CA GLY A 69 1.85 7.88 2.18
C GLY A 69 1.38 9.12 1.41
N LYS A 70 2.07 10.25 1.58
CA LYS A 70 1.74 11.53 0.93
C LYS A 70 2.03 11.60 -0.57
N HIS A 71 2.82 10.66 -1.10
CA HIS A 71 3.20 10.63 -2.51
C HIS A 71 2.32 9.66 -3.31
N THR A 72 2.28 9.84 -4.63
CA THR A 72 1.55 8.99 -5.57
C THR A 72 2.43 7.87 -6.12
N LEU A 73 1.81 6.86 -6.75
CA LEU A 73 2.53 5.79 -7.47
C LEU A 73 3.47 6.37 -8.53
N LYS A 74 2.97 7.31 -9.33
CA LYS A 74 3.75 8.01 -10.37
C LYS A 74 5.02 8.67 -9.83
N HIS A 75 4.98 9.23 -8.61
CA HIS A 75 6.15 9.88 -8.00
C HIS A 75 7.34 8.92 -7.81
N TYR A 76 7.07 7.62 -7.56
CA TYR A 76 8.11 6.60 -7.42
C TYR A 76 8.50 5.93 -8.74
N GLY A 77 7.94 6.40 -9.85
CA GLY A 77 8.11 5.80 -11.17
C GLY A 77 7.23 4.57 -11.38
N ILE A 78 6.18 4.39 -10.56
CA ILE A 78 5.20 3.34 -10.77
C ILE A 78 4.18 3.86 -11.79
N LYS A 79 4.24 3.35 -13.02
CA LYS A 79 3.47 3.86 -14.17
C LYS A 79 3.06 2.73 -15.10
N LYS A 80 2.08 3.03 -15.96
CA LYS A 80 1.58 2.06 -16.93
C LYS A 80 2.66 1.66 -17.93
N GLY A 81 2.63 0.40 -18.38
CA GLY A 81 3.54 -0.14 -19.40
C GLY A 81 4.92 -0.53 -18.89
N VAL A 82 5.18 -0.40 -17.58
CA VAL A 82 6.36 -0.96 -16.94
C VAL A 82 6.00 -2.33 -16.38
N ASN A 83 6.56 -3.37 -16.97
CA ASN A 83 6.50 -4.72 -16.39
C ASN A 83 7.50 -4.80 -15.23
N ASP A 84 7.24 -5.63 -14.22
CA ASP A 84 8.10 -5.83 -13.03
C ASP A 84 8.07 -4.74 -11.95
N GLN A 85 6.88 -4.20 -11.67
CA GLN A 85 6.68 -3.25 -10.58
C GLN A 85 6.28 -3.97 -9.29
N ALA A 86 7.29 -4.47 -8.56
CA ALA A 86 7.11 -5.16 -7.28
C ALA A 86 7.44 -4.26 -6.08
N ILE A 87 6.49 -4.08 -5.16
CA ILE A 87 6.70 -3.43 -3.86
C ILE A 87 6.85 -4.49 -2.79
N ALA A 88 7.91 -4.40 -2.00
CA ALA A 88 8.05 -5.21 -0.80
C ALA A 88 7.25 -4.57 0.35
N MET A 89 6.31 -5.32 0.91
CA MET A 89 5.58 -4.96 2.13
C MET A 89 6.30 -5.59 3.32
N ASP A 90 6.98 -4.75 4.08
CA ASP A 90 7.63 -5.13 5.33
C ASP A 90 6.66 -4.94 6.50
N ASP A 91 6.12 -6.06 6.96
CA ASP A 91 5.32 -6.20 8.18
C ASP A 91 6.00 -7.13 9.19
N THR A 92 7.32 -7.29 9.10
CA THR A 92 8.09 -8.15 10.03
C THR A 92 8.28 -7.53 11.40
N LYS A 93 8.07 -6.21 11.54
CA LYS A 93 8.22 -5.44 12.78
C LYS A 93 7.12 -4.40 12.90
N ASP A 94 6.75 -4.04 14.13
CA ASP A 94 5.87 -2.90 14.37
C ASP A 94 6.63 -1.60 14.09
N TRP A 95 6.32 -1.01 12.93
CA TRP A 95 6.99 0.20 12.47
C TRP A 95 6.48 1.49 13.11
N LYS A 96 5.56 1.42 14.07
CA LYS A 96 5.13 2.57 14.85
C LYS A 96 5.86 2.75 16.19
N SER A 97 6.67 1.78 16.63
CA SER A 97 7.32 1.82 17.94
C SER A 97 8.52 2.77 18.07
N SER A 98 8.88 3.53 17.02
CA SER A 98 9.95 4.54 17.11
C SER A 98 9.46 5.94 17.48
N SER A 99 8.20 6.08 17.93
CA SER A 99 7.78 7.23 18.73
C SER A 99 7.96 6.86 20.20
N SER A 100 9.15 7.13 20.72
CA SER A 100 9.50 6.90 22.12
C SER A 100 8.53 7.60 23.08
N SER A 101 8.26 6.88 24.16
CA SER A 101 7.45 7.16 25.33
C SER A 101 7.71 8.53 25.98
N SER A 102 6.65 9.17 26.44
CA SER A 102 6.68 9.93 27.70
C SER A 102 5.69 9.28 28.65
N SER A 103 6.17 8.33 29.43
CA SER A 103 5.48 7.82 30.61
C SER A 103 5.64 8.88 31.69
N SER A 104 4.57 9.59 32.04
CA SER A 104 4.52 10.35 33.29
C SER A 104 3.87 9.46 34.34
N ASP A 105 4.74 8.75 35.06
CA ASP A 105 4.48 8.12 36.34
C ASP A 105 4.47 9.21 37.42
N SER A 106 3.47 9.24 38.31
CA SER A 106 3.64 9.42 39.77
C SER A 106 2.28 9.57 40.48
N GLU A 107 1.95 8.48 41.18
CA GLU A 107 1.48 8.41 42.58
C GLU A 107 0.08 8.92 42.96
N HIS A 108 -0.74 7.92 43.21
CA HIS A 108 -1.82 7.87 44.18
C HIS A 108 -1.27 8.11 45.60
N ASP A 109 -1.77 9.10 46.33
CA ASP A 109 -1.80 9.01 47.80
C ASP A 109 -3.03 9.75 48.37
N LYS A 110 -3.90 8.91 48.94
CA LYS A 110 -4.84 9.07 50.06
C LYS A 110 -5.85 10.23 50.10
#